data_AF-A0A0S8KY38-F1
#
_entry.id   AF-A0A0S8KY38-F1
#
_cell.length_a   1.000
_cell.length_b   1.000
_cell.length_c   1.000
_cell.angle_alpha   90.00
_cell.angle_beta   90.00
_cell.angle_gamma   90.00
#
_symmetry.space_group_name_H-M   'P 1'
#
loop_
_entity.id
_entity.type
_entity.pdbx_description
1 polymer ?
#
loop_
_entity_poly.entity_id
_entity_poly.type
_entity_poly.pdbx_seq_one_letter_code
_entity_poly.pdbx_strand_id
1 'polypeptide(L)'
;MPRVHHVKSARKDNPVAKKGESYYWWKFRYGGKRYSKTPPKPSQLTQSPYFSSIRSLVEMIEEQEVRDEDMLNDLKEQVRDELESIQSECQDSLDNMPDALQYSPTGELLQERIDACDSAISDIDMIDEFEFEEESFEDKYDEDDFEDDKEREEMRDQHEGDEDSRREQELIEWCESSVSEMIEYVSNCEV
;
A
#
# COMPACT_ATOMS: atom_id res chain seq x y z
N MET A 1 12.50 -15.76 -8.43
CA MET A 1 11.68 -16.21 -7.28
C MET A 1 11.62 -17.73 -7.20
N PRO A 2 11.53 -18.32 -5.99
CA PRO A 2 11.31 -19.75 -5.81
C PRO A 2 9.91 -20.14 -6.29
N ARG A 3 9.78 -21.35 -6.81
CA ARG A 3 8.47 -21.88 -7.19
C ARG A 3 7.68 -22.27 -5.95
N VAL A 4 6.47 -21.73 -5.81
CA VAL A 4 5.52 -22.11 -4.77
C VAL A 4 4.77 -23.37 -5.20
N HIS A 5 4.69 -24.35 -4.29
CA HIS A 5 3.99 -25.60 -4.50
C HIS A 5 2.83 -25.73 -3.53
N HIS A 6 1.60 -25.74 -4.04
CA HIS A 6 0.41 -26.07 -3.26
C HIS A 6 0.20 -27.59 -3.26
N VAL A 7 0.22 -28.20 -2.08
CA VAL A 7 -0.08 -29.62 -1.86
C VAL A 7 -1.49 -29.73 -1.28
N LYS A 8 -2.43 -30.27 -2.07
CA LYS A 8 -3.85 -30.36 -1.69
C LYS A 8 -4.13 -31.29 -0.50
N SER A 9 -3.31 -32.31 -0.31
CA SER A 9 -3.46 -33.27 0.79
C SER A 9 -2.09 -33.85 1.16
N ALA A 10 -1.63 -33.57 2.39
CA ALA A 10 -0.36 -34.06 2.89
C ALA A 10 -0.37 -35.59 3.02
N ARG A 11 0.67 -36.25 2.49
CA ARG A 11 0.82 -37.72 2.60
C ARG A 11 1.34 -38.17 3.96
N LYS A 12 2.04 -37.27 4.66
CA LYS A 12 2.66 -37.45 5.98
C LYS A 12 2.55 -36.12 6.73
N ASP A 13 2.61 -36.20 8.04
CA ASP A 13 2.70 -35.02 8.89
C ASP A 13 3.97 -34.22 8.55
N ASN A 14 3.86 -32.90 8.61
CA ASN A 14 4.93 -31.96 8.40
C ASN A 14 4.82 -30.80 9.40
N PRO A 15 5.79 -29.87 9.44
CA PRO A 15 5.82 -28.81 10.46
C PRO A 15 4.57 -27.92 10.53
N VAL A 16 3.81 -27.78 9.43
CA VAL A 16 2.65 -26.88 9.36
C VAL A 16 1.33 -27.60 9.12
N ALA A 17 1.31 -28.87 8.75
CA ALA A 17 0.09 -29.60 8.38
C ALA A 17 0.17 -31.10 8.73
N LYS A 18 -0.95 -31.65 9.21
CA LYS A 18 -1.13 -33.09 9.45
C LYS A 18 -1.43 -33.84 8.16
N LYS A 19 -1.26 -35.16 8.16
CA LYS A 19 -1.66 -36.03 7.06
C LYS A 19 -3.12 -35.77 6.67
N GLY A 20 -3.36 -35.52 5.39
CA GLY A 20 -4.66 -35.18 4.83
C GLY A 20 -4.90 -33.68 4.65
N GLU A 21 -4.19 -32.82 5.38
CA GLU A 21 -4.38 -31.36 5.30
C GLU A 21 -3.60 -30.75 4.11
N SER A 22 -4.10 -29.63 3.58
CA SER A 22 -3.43 -28.87 2.53
C SER A 22 -2.33 -27.97 3.10
N TYR A 23 -1.29 -27.71 2.31
CA TYR A 23 -0.23 -26.76 2.68
C TYR A 23 0.54 -26.26 1.45
N TYR A 24 1.30 -25.19 1.64
CA TYR A 24 2.22 -24.61 0.66
C TYR A 24 3.66 -24.89 1.08
N TRP A 25 4.53 -25.10 0.10
CA TRP A 25 5.97 -25.13 0.35
C TRP A 25 6.76 -24.52 -0.81
N TRP A 26 7.91 -23.96 -0.50
CA TRP A 26 8.86 -23.42 -1.47
C TRP A 26 10.29 -23.66 -0.99
N LYS A 27 11.25 -23.50 -1.90
CA LYS A 27 12.67 -23.70 -1.60
C LYS A 27 13.53 -22.77 -2.46
N PHE A 28 14.50 -22.12 -1.83
CA PHE A 28 15.55 -21.35 -2.50
C PHE A 28 16.72 -22.25 -2.92
N ARG A 29 17.49 -21.83 -3.92
CA ARG A 29 18.60 -22.62 -4.51
C ARG A 29 19.58 -23.16 -3.46
N TYR A 30 19.89 -22.37 -2.44
CA TYR A 30 20.79 -22.71 -1.34
C TYR A 30 20.11 -22.73 0.04
N GLY A 31 18.79 -22.91 0.07
CA GLY A 31 18.00 -22.89 1.31
C GLY A 31 17.33 -24.23 1.65
N GLY A 32 16.84 -24.33 2.88
CA GLY A 32 15.92 -25.41 3.29
C GLY A 32 14.53 -25.27 2.65
N LYS A 33 13.71 -26.32 2.76
CA LYS A 33 12.28 -26.22 2.40
C LYS A 33 11.57 -25.36 3.45
N ARG A 34 10.82 -24.36 2.98
CA ARG A 34 9.88 -23.55 3.77
C ARG A 34 8.47 -24.09 3.58
N TYR A 35 7.64 -23.92 4.59
CA TYR A 35 6.26 -24.40 4.60
C TYR A 35 5.35 -23.30 5.14
N SER A 36 4.12 -23.23 4.63
CA SER A 36 3.05 -22.38 5.16
C SER A 36 1.70 -23.09 5.02
N LYS A 37 0.75 -22.76 5.89
CA LYS A 37 -0.66 -23.18 5.76
C LYS A 37 -1.39 -22.35 4.70
N THR A 38 -1.10 -21.06 4.65
CA THR A 38 -1.66 -20.09 3.71
C THR A 38 -0.71 -19.88 2.53
N PRO A 39 -1.19 -19.32 1.40
CA PRO A 39 -0.32 -18.85 0.33
C PRO A 39 0.79 -17.95 0.93
N PRO A 40 2.07 -18.17 0.57
CA PRO A 40 3.14 -17.30 1.05
C PRO A 40 3.00 -15.90 0.46
N LYS A 41 3.28 -14.89 1.27
CA LYS A 41 3.29 -13.50 0.81
C LYS A 41 4.53 -13.23 -0.10
N PRO A 42 4.45 -12.32 -1.09
CA PRO A 42 5.58 -11.94 -1.94
C PRO A 42 6.91 -11.66 -1.20
N SER A 43 6.86 -10.96 -0.07
CA SER A 43 7.98 -10.69 0.85
C SER A 43 8.71 -11.96 1.30
N GLN A 44 7.97 -13.06 1.51
CA GLN A 44 8.51 -14.36 1.93
C GLN A 44 9.18 -15.15 0.80
N LEU A 45 9.05 -14.68 -0.45
CA LEU A 45 9.57 -15.32 -1.66
C LEU A 45 10.89 -14.72 -2.14
N THR A 46 11.52 -13.85 -1.35
CA THR A 46 12.87 -13.33 -1.57
C THR A 46 13.82 -13.68 -0.42
N GLN A 47 15.13 -13.58 -0.67
CA GLN A 47 16.17 -13.67 0.38
C GLN A 47 16.91 -12.35 0.56
N SER A 48 16.65 -11.35 -0.29
CA SER A 48 17.18 -10.01 -0.14
C SER A 48 16.42 -9.30 0.98
N PRO A 49 17.10 -8.79 2.03
CA PRO A 49 16.46 -7.99 3.06
C PRO A 49 15.70 -6.80 2.46
N TYR A 50 16.35 -6.05 1.56
CA TYR A 50 15.75 -4.93 0.85
C TYR A 50 14.41 -5.27 0.17
N PHE A 51 14.40 -6.25 -0.74
CA PHE A 51 13.16 -6.66 -1.41
C PHE A 51 12.14 -7.29 -0.45
N SER A 52 12.59 -7.82 0.69
CA SER A 52 11.68 -8.33 1.71
C SER A 52 10.97 -7.18 2.38
N SER A 53 11.69 -6.11 2.75
CA SER A 53 11.13 -4.91 3.39
C SER A 53 10.19 -4.16 2.45
N ILE A 54 10.63 -3.84 1.23
CA ILE A 54 9.79 -3.15 0.22
C ILE A 54 8.49 -3.92 -0.05
N ARG A 55 8.55 -5.24 -0.25
CA ARG A 55 7.33 -6.04 -0.46
C ARG A 55 6.46 -6.17 0.77
N SER A 56 7.06 -6.20 1.96
CA SER A 56 6.28 -6.21 3.20
C SER A 56 5.54 -4.89 3.37
N LEU A 57 6.15 -3.79 2.95
CA LEU A 57 5.55 -2.46 2.94
C LEU A 57 4.39 -2.39 1.93
N VAL A 58 4.57 -2.88 0.70
CA VAL A 58 3.46 -3.00 -0.27
C VAL A 58 2.31 -3.84 0.30
N GLU A 59 2.62 -5.02 0.87
CA GLU A 59 1.61 -5.88 1.51
C GLU A 59 0.90 -5.19 2.68
N MET A 60 1.59 -4.32 3.42
CA MET A 60 1.01 -3.54 4.50
C MET A 60 0.02 -2.51 3.95
N ILE A 61 0.39 -1.79 2.89
CA ILE A 61 -0.49 -0.80 2.24
C ILE A 61 -1.72 -1.48 1.64
N GLU A 62 -1.54 -2.60 0.91
CA GLU A 62 -2.63 -3.39 0.32
C GLU A 62 -3.61 -3.96 1.36
N GLU A 63 -3.16 -4.20 2.59
CA GLU A 63 -3.97 -4.76 3.68
C GLU A 63 -4.78 -3.70 4.44
N GLN A 64 -4.50 -2.40 4.23
CA GLN A 64 -5.22 -1.32 4.90
C GLN A 64 -6.49 -0.93 4.14
N GLU A 65 -7.56 -0.71 4.90
CA GLU A 65 -8.82 -0.18 4.39
C GLU A 65 -8.95 1.27 4.85
N VAL A 66 -8.51 2.21 4.01
CA VAL A 66 -8.53 3.65 4.28
C VAL A 66 -9.88 4.22 3.82
N ARG A 67 -10.56 4.97 4.71
CA ARG A 67 -11.91 5.49 4.45
C ARG A 67 -12.08 6.98 4.73
N ASP A 68 -11.05 7.60 5.30
CA ASP A 68 -11.03 9.02 5.60
C ASP A 68 -9.60 9.58 5.50
N GLU A 69 -9.51 10.90 5.54
CA GLU A 69 -8.26 11.65 5.36
C GLU A 69 -7.28 11.43 6.51
N ASP A 70 -7.77 11.30 7.75
CA ASP A 70 -6.93 11.05 8.93
C ASP A 70 -6.23 9.69 8.81
N MET A 71 -6.98 8.64 8.44
CA MET A 71 -6.45 7.30 8.18
C MET A 71 -5.43 7.30 7.03
N LEU A 72 -5.67 8.09 5.97
CA LEU A 72 -4.73 8.20 4.86
C LEU A 72 -3.43 8.88 5.32
N ASN A 73 -3.52 9.95 6.08
CA ASN A 73 -2.36 10.68 6.60
C ASN A 73 -1.52 9.82 7.55
N ASP A 74 -2.17 9.07 8.44
CA ASP A 74 -1.50 8.08 9.30
C ASP A 74 -0.75 7.02 8.47
N LEU A 75 -1.37 6.54 7.38
CA LEU A 75 -0.74 5.59 6.47
C LEU A 75 0.44 6.22 5.71
N LYS A 76 0.33 7.46 5.25
CA LYS A 76 1.43 8.21 4.59
C LYS A 76 2.63 8.33 5.52
N GLU A 77 2.41 8.73 6.77
CA GLU A 77 3.47 8.83 7.79
C GLU A 77 4.13 7.46 8.03
N GLN A 78 3.33 6.41 8.22
CA GLN A 78 3.85 5.06 8.44
C GLN A 78 4.69 4.55 7.26
N VAL A 79 4.25 4.80 6.03
CA VAL A 79 4.97 4.37 4.82
C VAL A 79 6.26 5.15 4.66
N ARG A 80 6.24 6.46 4.94
CA ARG A 80 7.44 7.30 4.92
C ARG A 80 8.48 6.79 5.92
N ASP A 81 8.08 6.57 7.17
CA ASP A 81 8.98 6.10 8.23
C ASP A 81 9.67 4.77 7.85
N GLU A 82 8.93 3.84 7.25
CA GLU A 82 9.49 2.56 6.81
C GLU A 82 10.44 2.74 5.61
N LEU A 83 10.12 3.60 4.64
CA LEU A 83 11.02 3.92 3.53
C LEU A 83 12.31 4.60 4.01
N GLU A 84 12.22 5.54 4.95
CA GLU A 84 13.39 6.18 5.57
C GLU A 84 14.25 5.16 6.32
N SER A 85 13.64 4.21 7.02
CA SER A 85 14.36 3.10 7.67
C SER A 85 15.10 2.24 6.65
N ILE A 86 14.44 1.85 5.55
CA ILE A 86 15.06 1.06 4.47
C ILE A 86 16.20 1.83 3.79
N GLN A 87 16.00 3.13 3.55
CA GLN A 87 17.00 4.03 2.97
C GLN A 87 18.23 4.12 3.90
N SER A 88 18.02 4.32 5.20
CA SER A 88 19.09 4.36 6.20
C SER A 88 19.90 3.07 6.24
N GLU A 89 19.25 1.90 6.18
CA GLU A 89 19.96 0.61 6.12
C GLU A 89 20.85 0.48 4.86
N CYS A 90 20.37 1.01 3.72
CA CYS A 90 21.13 1.02 2.47
C CYS A 90 22.32 1.99 2.56
N GLN A 91 22.11 3.19 3.10
CA GLN A 91 23.15 4.20 3.32
C GLN A 91 24.21 3.69 4.28
N ASP A 92 23.82 3.11 5.42
CA ASP A 92 24.75 2.50 6.38
C ASP A 92 25.55 1.37 5.72
N SER A 93 24.93 0.56 4.87
CA SER A 93 25.61 -0.50 4.13
C SER A 93 26.65 0.08 3.16
N LEU A 94 26.32 1.19 2.48
CA LEU A 94 27.21 1.88 1.55
C LEU A 94 28.41 2.50 2.26
N ASP A 95 28.16 3.22 3.36
CA ASP A 95 29.19 3.93 4.12
C ASP A 95 30.17 2.98 4.82
N ASN A 96 29.70 1.79 5.23
CA ASN A 96 30.56 0.77 5.83
C ASN A 96 31.41 0.01 4.79
N MET A 97 31.20 0.20 3.49
CA MET A 97 32.05 -0.41 2.47
C MET A 97 33.37 0.37 2.30
N PRO A 98 34.48 -0.32 1.98
CA PRO A 98 35.71 0.34 1.55
C PRO A 98 35.48 1.23 0.32
N ASP A 99 36.14 2.39 0.23
CA ASP A 99 35.99 3.36 -0.85
C ASP A 99 36.07 2.74 -2.26
N ALA A 100 36.95 1.74 -2.45
CA ALA A 100 37.09 1.05 -3.73
C ALA A 100 35.85 0.24 -4.15
N LEU A 101 35.01 -0.17 -3.20
CA LEU A 101 33.75 -0.90 -3.43
C LEU A 101 32.53 0.03 -3.49
N GLN A 102 32.61 1.25 -2.96
CA GLN A 102 31.52 2.24 -3.05
C GLN A 102 31.25 2.65 -4.51
N TYR A 103 32.28 2.70 -5.36
CA TYR A 103 32.13 2.95 -6.80
C TYR A 103 32.05 1.68 -7.64
N SER A 104 31.82 0.53 -7.01
CA SER A 104 31.62 -0.74 -7.71
C SER A 104 30.14 -0.95 -8.04
N PRO A 105 29.78 -1.94 -8.87
CA PRO A 105 28.37 -2.25 -9.16
C PRO A 105 27.51 -2.52 -7.92
N THR A 106 28.11 -2.93 -6.79
CA THR A 106 27.38 -3.11 -5.53
C THR A 106 27.06 -1.78 -4.84
N GLY A 107 27.97 -0.81 -4.91
CA GLY A 107 27.73 0.52 -4.38
C GLY A 107 26.78 1.32 -5.27
N GLU A 108 26.90 1.19 -6.60
CA GLU A 108 25.92 1.74 -7.56
C GLU A 108 24.51 1.21 -7.28
N LEU A 109 24.35 -0.10 -7.05
CA LEU A 109 23.05 -0.69 -6.70
C LEU A 109 22.48 -0.15 -5.38
N LEU A 110 23.33 0.09 -4.37
CA LEU A 110 22.87 0.67 -3.10
C LEU A 110 22.43 2.12 -3.30
N GLN A 111 23.17 2.89 -4.11
CA GLN A 111 22.79 4.25 -4.45
C GLN A 111 21.46 4.29 -5.22
N GLU A 112 21.27 3.44 -6.22
CA GLU A 112 20.01 3.34 -6.96
C GLU A 112 18.81 3.07 -6.04
N ARG A 113 19.00 2.23 -5.01
CA ARG A 113 17.95 1.95 -4.02
C ARG A 113 17.67 3.11 -3.08
N ILE A 114 18.71 3.83 -2.66
CA ILE A 114 18.58 5.04 -1.85
C ILE A 114 17.79 6.09 -2.62
N ASP A 115 18.18 6.33 -3.88
CA ASP A 115 17.53 7.29 -4.77
C ASP A 115 16.07 6.89 -5.05
N ALA A 116 15.80 5.59 -5.21
CA ALA A 116 14.43 5.10 -5.42
C ALA A 116 13.54 5.29 -4.17
N CYS A 117 14.08 5.11 -2.96
CA CYS A 117 13.33 5.40 -1.73
C CYS A 117 13.07 6.91 -1.58
N ASP A 118 14.07 7.75 -1.90
CA ASP A 118 13.97 9.21 -1.84
C ASP A 118 12.90 9.75 -2.81
N SER A 119 12.87 9.20 -4.02
CA SER A 119 11.82 9.52 -5.01
C SER A 119 10.45 9.10 -4.50
N ALA A 120 10.31 7.86 -4.00
CA ALA A 120 9.02 7.38 -3.52
C ALA A 120 8.49 8.20 -2.32
N ILE A 121 9.37 8.60 -1.39
CA ILE A 121 9.00 9.50 -0.28
C ILE A 121 8.49 10.83 -0.83
N SER A 122 9.24 11.43 -1.77
CA SER A 122 8.85 12.70 -2.39
C SER A 122 7.51 12.60 -3.12
N ASP A 123 7.26 11.50 -3.83
CA ASP A 123 6.03 11.27 -4.57
C ASP A 123 4.83 11.07 -3.63
N ILE A 124 5.01 10.34 -2.52
CA ILE A 124 3.98 10.19 -1.47
C ILE A 124 3.61 11.54 -0.86
N ASP A 125 4.58 12.42 -0.65
CA ASP A 125 4.37 13.75 -0.09
C ASP A 125 3.58 14.67 -1.04
N MET A 126 3.62 14.39 -2.33
CA MET A 126 2.89 15.13 -3.37
C MET A 126 1.46 14.62 -3.60
N ILE A 127 1.02 13.55 -2.94
CA ILE A 127 -0.38 13.13 -3.00
C ILE A 127 -1.25 14.28 -2.49
N ASP A 128 -2.04 14.85 -3.40
CA ASP A 128 -2.89 16.04 -3.21
C ASP A 128 -3.90 15.83 -2.06
N GLU A 129 -4.39 16.93 -1.47
CA GLU A 129 -5.46 16.91 -0.47
C GLU A 129 -6.83 16.61 -1.12
N PHE A 130 -7.79 16.10 -0.34
CA PHE A 130 -9.14 15.85 -0.82
C PHE A 130 -9.91 17.16 -1.02
N GLU A 131 -10.38 17.41 -2.24
CA GLU A 131 -11.24 18.54 -2.57
C GLU A 131 -12.62 18.06 -3.03
N PHE A 132 -13.68 18.54 -2.37
CA PHE A 132 -15.07 18.26 -2.72
C PHE A 132 -15.78 19.54 -3.16
N GLU A 133 -16.35 19.54 -4.36
CA GLU A 133 -17.19 20.63 -4.85
C GLU A 133 -18.65 20.41 -4.42
N GLU A 134 -19.06 21.07 -3.35
CA GLU A 134 -20.45 21.05 -2.87
C GLU A 134 -21.35 21.87 -3.80
N GLU A 135 -22.44 21.26 -4.30
CA GLU A 135 -23.49 21.97 -5.02
C GLU A 135 -24.49 22.52 -4.01
N SER A 136 -24.72 23.84 -3.97
CA SER A 136 -25.69 24.38 -3.01
C SER A 136 -27.12 24.10 -3.47
N PHE A 137 -28.04 23.96 -2.50
CA PHE A 137 -29.45 23.78 -2.81
C PHE A 137 -30.00 24.93 -3.67
N GLU A 138 -29.58 26.17 -3.39
CA GLU A 138 -29.98 27.35 -4.15
C GLU A 138 -29.38 27.43 -5.57
N ASP A 139 -28.31 26.71 -5.88
CA ASP A 139 -27.77 26.63 -7.26
C ASP A 139 -28.62 25.73 -8.16
N LYS A 140 -29.35 24.79 -7.56
CA LYS A 140 -30.07 23.72 -8.26
C LYS A 140 -31.56 23.97 -8.39
N TYR A 141 -32.16 24.64 -7.42
CA TYR A 141 -33.59 24.89 -7.35
C TYR A 141 -33.88 26.38 -7.17
N ASP A 142 -34.82 26.89 -7.97
CA ASP A 142 -35.34 28.25 -7.84
C ASP A 142 -36.49 28.29 -6.81
N GLU A 143 -36.77 29.47 -6.23
CA GLU A 143 -37.91 29.62 -5.30
C GLU A 143 -39.27 29.23 -5.93
N ASP A 144 -39.40 29.37 -7.25
CA ASP A 144 -40.61 29.06 -8.01
C ASP A 144 -40.82 27.55 -8.25
N ASP A 145 -39.85 26.70 -7.88
CA ASP A 145 -39.92 25.24 -8.07
C ASP A 145 -40.80 24.52 -7.03
N PHE A 146 -41.27 25.22 -6.00
CA PHE A 146 -41.96 24.62 -4.84
C PHE A 146 -43.39 25.15 -4.70
N GLU A 147 -44.35 24.27 -4.34
CA GLU A 147 -45.74 24.67 -4.12
C GLU A 147 -45.95 25.38 -2.78
N ASP A 148 -45.16 25.00 -1.75
CA ASP A 148 -45.15 25.65 -0.44
C ASP A 148 -43.81 25.51 0.30
N ASP A 149 -43.68 26.21 1.43
CA ASP A 149 -42.46 26.21 2.26
C ASP A 149 -42.10 24.82 2.81
N LYS A 150 -43.08 23.94 2.99
CA LYS A 150 -42.86 22.60 3.56
C LYS A 150 -42.23 21.66 2.54
N GLU A 151 -42.70 21.70 1.29
CA GLU A 151 -42.08 20.97 0.18
C GLU A 151 -40.64 21.40 -0.04
N ARG A 152 -40.38 22.71 0.02
CA ARG A 152 -39.02 23.27 -0.07
C ARG A 152 -38.09 22.76 1.03
N GLU A 153 -38.55 22.73 2.28
CA GLU A 153 -37.76 22.24 3.42
C GLU A 153 -37.46 20.73 3.30
N GLU A 154 -38.44 19.91 2.90
CA GLU A 154 -38.24 18.46 2.69
C GLU A 154 -37.23 18.16 1.57
N MET A 155 -37.29 18.92 0.46
CA MET A 155 -36.37 18.78 -0.66
C MET A 155 -34.95 19.25 -0.30
N ARG A 156 -34.83 20.26 0.56
CA ARG A 156 -33.54 20.72 1.08
C ARG A 156 -32.89 19.67 1.97
N ASP A 157 -33.64 19.12 2.93
CA ASP A 157 -33.13 18.05 3.80
C ASP A 157 -32.69 16.83 2.98
N GLN A 158 -33.46 16.48 1.94
CA GLN A 158 -33.08 15.41 1.02
C GLN A 158 -31.80 15.74 0.25
N HIS A 159 -31.66 16.95 -0.28
CA HIS A 159 -30.47 17.39 -0.99
C HIS A 159 -29.22 17.37 -0.12
N GLU A 160 -29.30 17.89 1.12
CA GLU A 160 -28.20 17.86 2.08
C GLU A 160 -27.77 16.41 2.38
N GLY A 161 -28.73 15.49 2.57
CA GLY A 161 -28.44 14.07 2.77
C GLY A 161 -27.82 13.37 1.55
N ASP A 162 -28.25 13.75 0.33
CA ASP A 162 -27.70 13.23 -0.92
C ASP A 162 -26.26 13.74 -1.13
N GLU A 163 -25.97 15.02 -0.87
CA GLU A 163 -24.63 15.61 -0.95
C GLU A 163 -23.67 15.02 0.09
N ASP A 164 -24.11 14.81 1.34
CA ASP A 164 -23.31 14.13 2.37
C ASP A 164 -22.92 12.71 1.93
N SER A 165 -23.89 11.96 1.39
CA SER A 165 -23.66 10.60 0.88
C SER A 165 -22.73 10.58 -0.33
N ARG A 166 -22.79 11.61 -1.18
CA ARG A 166 -21.92 11.78 -2.35
C ARG A 166 -20.50 12.10 -1.92
N ARG A 167 -20.34 13.04 -0.98
CA ARG A 167 -19.04 13.40 -0.39
C ARG A 167 -18.35 12.20 0.24
N GLU A 168 -19.07 11.38 1.00
CA GLU A 168 -18.50 10.16 1.60
C GLU A 168 -18.00 9.18 0.53
N GLN A 169 -18.75 9.00 -0.56
CA GLN A 169 -18.33 8.13 -1.68
C GLN A 169 -17.10 8.67 -2.40
N GLU A 170 -17.09 9.97 -2.73
CA GLU A 170 -15.94 10.60 -3.40
C GLU A 170 -14.69 10.58 -2.52
N LEU A 171 -14.83 10.74 -1.20
CA LEU A 171 -13.72 10.61 -0.25
C LEU A 171 -13.14 9.19 -0.26
N ILE A 172 -14.00 8.16 -0.24
CA ILE A 172 -13.56 6.76 -0.30
C ILE A 172 -12.85 6.48 -1.64
N GLU A 173 -13.43 6.91 -2.77
CA GLU A 173 -12.81 6.71 -4.09
C GLU A 173 -11.45 7.41 -4.20
N TRP A 174 -11.35 8.63 -3.66
CA TRP A 174 -10.07 9.34 -3.59
C TRP A 174 -9.07 8.61 -2.70
N CYS A 175 -9.45 8.16 -1.49
CA CYS A 175 -8.59 7.36 -0.62
C CYS A 175 -8.09 6.08 -1.31
N GLU A 176 -8.97 5.35 -2.00
CA GLU A 176 -8.60 4.15 -2.76
C GLU A 176 -7.61 4.47 -3.89
N SER A 177 -7.81 5.59 -4.59
CA SER A 177 -6.87 6.06 -5.62
C SER A 177 -5.51 6.40 -5.03
N SER A 178 -5.46 7.18 -3.94
CA SER A 178 -4.22 7.54 -3.26
C SER A 178 -3.47 6.33 -2.73
N VAL A 179 -4.17 5.33 -2.15
CA VAL A 179 -3.56 4.06 -1.72
C VAL A 179 -2.96 3.32 -2.92
N SER A 180 -3.64 3.29 -4.07
CA SER A 180 -3.11 2.68 -5.28
C SER A 180 -1.85 3.38 -5.80
N GLU A 181 -1.81 4.72 -5.76
CA GLU A 181 -0.63 5.51 -6.12
C GLU A 181 0.55 5.22 -5.18
N MET A 182 0.31 5.18 -3.87
CA MET A 182 1.33 4.81 -2.89
C MET A 182 1.93 3.42 -3.16
N ILE A 183 1.09 2.43 -3.52
CA ILE A 183 1.55 1.08 -3.89
C ILE A 183 2.47 1.16 -5.11
N GLU A 184 2.12 1.95 -6.12
CA GLU A 184 2.93 2.12 -7.32
C GLU A 184 4.29 2.74 -6.99
N TYR A 185 4.30 3.83 -6.20
CA TYR A 185 5.54 4.50 -5.79
C TYR A 185 6.46 3.57 -5.00
N VAL A 186 5.95 2.84 -4.02
CA VAL A 186 6.74 1.88 -3.25
C VAL A 186 7.20 0.69 -4.12
N SER A 187 6.37 0.24 -5.05
CA SER A 187 6.73 -0.85 -5.97
C SER A 187 7.84 -0.45 -6.94
N ASN A 188 7.94 0.84 -7.30
CA ASN A 188 9.03 1.37 -8.13
C ASN A 188 10.39 1.32 -7.40
N CYS A 189 10.41 1.14 -6.08
CA CYS A 189 11.64 0.86 -5.33
C CYS A 189 12.17 -0.57 -5.56
N GLU A 190 11.49 -1.47 -6.30
CA GLU A 190 12.03 -2.81 -6.59
C GLU A 190 13.19 -2.84 -7.63
N VAL A 191 14.12 -1.90 -7.54
CA VAL A 191 15.38 -1.82 -8.32
C VAL A 191 16.47 -2.81 -7.88
#